data_AF-A0A7J9LP79-F1
#
_entry.id   AF-A0A7J9LP79-F1
#
_cell.length_a   1.000
_cell.length_b   1.000
_cell.length_c   1.000
_cell.angle_alpha   90.00
_cell.angle_beta   90.00
_cell.angle_gamma   90.00
#
_symmetry.space_group_name_H-M   'P 1'
#
loop_
_entity.id
_entity.type
_entity.pdbx_description
1 polymer ?
#
loop_
_entity_poly.entity_id
_entity_poly.type
_entity_poly.pdbx_seq_one_letter_code
_entity_poly.pdbx_strand_id
1 'polypeptide(L)'
;MKNNNSNTKLILLHPYIQKQGSSNKLWLLAFVSFFTIAFLLTLVYTRESTTGKPTAAGIIAVTGGGVGDAAPLPTTVVNTLLHYASKSNDSFHMSYSELKPISDVLRKCSSPCNFLVFGLTPETLLWKSLNHNGRTVFIEENRYYAAYFEEIHPEIDVFDVQYTTKMNETKELIASAKEQIQNECRPVQNLLFSDCKLGINDLPNHVYEVDWDVILIDGPRGNGPESPGRMQPIFTAGVLARSKKGGSLKTHVFVHDYYRDVEQMSGDEFLCRENMVERNDMLAHFMVERMEENSFQYCRNKNNSSSSTKASVS
;
A
#
# COMPACT_ATOMS: atom_id res chain seq x y z
N MET A 1 15.91 -4.78 -79.51
CA MET A 1 17.24 -5.27 -79.09
C MET A 1 18.14 -4.07 -78.83
N LYS A 2 18.98 -4.18 -77.78
CA LYS A 2 20.24 -3.45 -77.43
C LYS A 2 20.83 -2.54 -78.54
N ASN A 3 21.56 -1.46 -78.29
CA ASN A 3 22.36 -1.01 -77.15
C ASN A 3 22.74 0.46 -77.45
N ASN A 4 22.78 1.34 -76.45
CA ASN A 4 23.40 2.66 -76.60
C ASN A 4 24.86 2.60 -76.14
N ASN A 5 25.74 3.07 -77.00
CA ASN A 5 27.18 3.08 -76.82
C ASN A 5 27.64 4.32 -76.04
N SER A 6 28.66 4.10 -75.23
CA SER A 6 29.39 5.00 -74.35
C SER A 6 29.99 6.24 -75.04
N ASN A 7 30.12 7.34 -74.29
CA ASN A 7 31.25 8.26 -74.43
C ASN A 7 31.70 8.83 -73.07
N THR A 8 32.99 8.66 -72.85
CA THR A 8 33.90 9.00 -71.75
C THR A 8 33.93 10.46 -71.30
N LYS A 9 34.23 10.70 -70.02
CA LYS A 9 35.32 11.63 -69.63
C LYS A 9 35.80 11.44 -68.18
N LEU A 10 37.12 11.55 -68.07
CA LEU A 10 38.05 11.38 -66.96
C LEU A 10 37.77 12.37 -65.81
N ILE A 11 37.83 11.93 -64.54
CA ILE A 11 37.96 12.84 -63.39
C ILE A 11 39.24 12.48 -62.63
N LEU A 12 40.15 13.45 -62.67
CA LEU A 12 41.42 13.55 -61.97
C LEU A 12 41.16 13.72 -60.46
N LEU A 13 41.75 12.88 -59.61
CA LEU A 13 41.76 13.12 -58.16
C LEU A 13 43.11 13.72 -57.77
N HIS A 14 43.08 14.95 -57.26
CA HIS A 14 44.19 15.54 -56.54
C HIS A 14 43.77 16.01 -55.14
N PRO A 15 44.64 15.83 -54.13
CA PRO A 15 44.29 15.94 -52.73
C PRO A 15 44.40 17.38 -52.26
N TYR A 16 43.44 17.85 -51.46
CA TYR A 16 43.62 19.08 -50.69
C TYR A 16 43.09 18.93 -49.27
N ILE A 17 44.02 18.69 -48.35
CA ILE A 17 43.87 18.95 -46.93
C ILE A 17 44.23 20.43 -46.72
N GLN A 18 43.28 21.29 -46.36
CA GLN A 18 43.59 22.40 -45.44
C GLN A 18 42.34 23.04 -44.81
N LYS A 19 42.28 22.92 -43.47
CA LYS A 19 41.71 23.82 -42.46
C LYS A 19 40.41 24.60 -42.78
N GLN A 20 39.33 24.18 -42.12
CA GLN A 20 38.42 25.12 -41.47
C GLN A 20 37.89 24.50 -40.17
N GLY A 21 38.60 24.74 -39.07
CA GLY A 21 38.10 24.42 -37.73
C GLY A 21 36.93 25.35 -37.45
N SER A 22 35.70 24.82 -37.52
CA SER A 22 34.51 25.63 -37.29
C SER A 22 34.43 25.99 -35.81
N SER A 23 34.23 27.29 -35.55
CA SER A 23 34.06 27.90 -34.22
C SER A 23 33.09 27.12 -33.31
N ASN A 24 32.12 26.44 -33.92
CA ASN A 24 31.10 25.66 -33.24
C ASN A 24 31.66 24.46 -32.45
N LYS A 25 32.76 23.83 -32.91
CA LYS A 25 33.38 22.72 -32.17
C LYS A 25 34.13 23.21 -30.92
N LEU A 26 34.74 24.38 -31.00
CA LEU A 26 35.40 25.03 -29.86
C LEU A 26 34.36 25.49 -28.82
N TRP A 27 33.23 26.01 -29.28
CA TRP A 27 32.13 26.42 -28.39
C TRP A 27 31.44 25.23 -27.71
N LEU A 28 31.24 24.12 -28.43
CA LEU A 28 30.75 22.87 -27.85
C LEU A 28 31.72 22.31 -26.79
N LEU A 29 33.02 22.32 -27.07
CA LEU A 29 34.03 21.89 -26.10
C LEU A 29 34.06 22.79 -24.87
N ALA A 30 33.93 24.11 -25.05
CA ALA A 30 33.84 25.06 -23.94
C ALA A 30 32.57 24.84 -23.11
N PHE A 31 31.43 24.59 -23.75
CA PHE A 31 30.15 24.32 -23.09
C PHE A 31 30.22 23.02 -22.28
N VAL A 32 30.66 21.91 -22.89
CA VAL A 32 30.81 20.62 -22.19
C VAL A 32 31.83 20.72 -21.05
N SER A 33 32.95 21.43 -21.25
CA SER A 33 33.94 21.67 -20.20
C SER A 33 33.34 22.46 -19.03
N PHE A 34 32.57 23.51 -19.31
CA PHE A 34 31.90 24.30 -18.27
C PHE A 34 30.92 23.47 -17.43
N PHE A 35 30.07 22.66 -18.07
CA PHE A 35 29.12 21.81 -17.36
C PHE A 35 29.78 20.67 -16.58
N THR A 36 30.87 20.10 -17.10
CA THR A 36 31.64 19.08 -16.36
C THR A 36 32.36 19.67 -15.15
N ILE A 37 32.93 20.87 -15.26
CA ILE A 37 33.54 21.59 -14.13
C ILE A 37 32.47 21.98 -13.11
N ALA A 38 31.31 22.48 -13.54
CA ALA A 38 30.20 22.80 -12.64
C ALA A 38 29.70 21.58 -11.87
N PHE A 39 29.59 20.42 -12.55
CA PHE A 39 29.22 19.14 -11.93
C PHE A 39 30.26 18.63 -10.93
N LEU A 40 31.55 18.72 -11.27
CA LEU A 40 32.63 18.36 -10.35
C LEU A 40 32.68 19.29 -9.13
N LEU A 41 32.47 20.59 -9.32
CA LEU A 41 32.38 21.55 -8.22
C LEU A 41 31.18 21.26 -7.32
N THR A 42 30.02 20.87 -7.86
CA THR A 42 28.87 20.46 -7.03
C THR A 42 29.13 19.17 -6.26
N LEU A 43 29.83 18.19 -6.83
CA LEU A 43 30.25 16.99 -6.11
C LEU A 43 31.27 17.26 -5.00
N VAL A 44 32.17 18.22 -5.18
CA VAL A 44 33.14 18.62 -4.15
C VAL A 44 32.45 19.44 -3.05
N TYR A 45 31.55 20.36 -3.40
CA TYR A 45 30.80 21.17 -2.43
C TYR A 45 29.80 20.34 -1.61
N THR A 46 29.19 19.32 -2.21
CA THR A 46 28.34 18.35 -1.48
C THR A 46 29.17 17.40 -0.62
N ARG A 47 30.43 17.12 -0.97
CA ARG A 47 31.39 16.41 -0.11
C ARG A 47 31.84 17.22 1.11
N GLU A 48 32.04 18.53 0.98
CA GLU A 48 32.38 19.39 2.13
C GLU A 48 31.18 19.67 3.04
N SER A 49 29.96 19.54 2.51
CA SER A 49 28.73 19.60 3.32
C SER A 49 28.44 18.29 4.08
N THR A 50 29.26 17.26 3.85
CA THR A 50 29.22 15.95 4.54
C THR A 50 30.50 15.67 5.33
N THR A 51 31.14 16.70 5.92
CA THR A 51 31.93 16.47 7.14
C THR A 51 30.96 16.27 8.29
N GLY A 52 30.76 14.99 8.62
CA GLY A 52 29.84 14.52 9.65
C GLY A 52 30.03 15.24 10.99
N LYS A 53 28.91 15.68 11.56
CA LYS A 53 28.79 15.69 13.00
C LYS A 53 28.94 14.23 13.46
N PRO A 54 29.85 13.90 14.37
CA PRO A 54 29.68 12.66 15.12
C PRO A 54 28.44 12.90 15.97
N THR A 55 27.29 12.39 15.55
CA THR A 55 26.29 12.01 16.53
C THR A 55 26.99 10.95 17.36
N ALA A 56 27.39 11.32 18.57
CA ALA A 56 27.65 10.36 19.61
C ALA A 56 26.36 9.53 19.73
N ALA A 57 26.30 8.41 19.02
CA ALA A 57 25.46 7.30 19.39
C ALA A 57 25.96 6.93 20.79
N GLY A 58 25.33 7.53 21.80
CA GLY A 58 25.35 6.98 23.14
C GLY A 58 24.78 5.59 22.98
N ILE A 59 25.67 4.60 22.86
CA ILE A 59 25.34 3.22 23.14
C ILE A 59 25.02 3.25 24.63
N ILE A 60 23.75 3.50 24.95
CA ILE A 60 23.19 3.03 26.20
C ILE A 60 23.21 1.52 26.02
N ALA A 61 24.28 0.91 26.51
CA ALA A 61 24.25 -0.49 26.86
C ALA A 61 23.15 -0.62 27.90
N VAL A 62 21.93 -0.91 27.45
CA VAL A 62 20.88 -1.42 28.31
C VAL A 62 21.40 -2.79 28.75
N THR A 63 22.07 -2.79 29.89
CA THR A 63 22.33 -3.98 30.68
C THR A 63 21.02 -4.75 30.74
N GLY A 64 21.05 -5.99 30.25
CA GLY A 64 19.87 -6.85 30.14
C GLY A 64 19.05 -6.89 31.42
N GLY A 65 17.99 -6.10 31.45
CA GLY A 65 16.76 -6.43 32.15
C GLY A 65 15.90 -7.17 31.14
N GLY A 66 15.36 -8.32 31.51
CA GLY A 66 14.54 -9.15 30.62
C GLY A 66 13.51 -8.31 29.87
N VAL A 67 13.21 -8.72 28.64
CA VAL A 67 12.04 -8.25 27.88
C VAL A 67 10.81 -8.64 28.68
N GLY A 68 10.50 -7.84 29.71
CA GLY A 68 9.20 -7.85 30.33
C GLY A 68 8.26 -7.29 29.29
N ASP A 69 7.16 -8.02 29.04
CA ASP A 69 6.02 -7.51 28.29
C ASP A 69 5.82 -6.05 28.64
N ALA A 70 6.10 -5.15 27.70
CA ALA A 70 5.85 -3.75 27.91
C ALA A 70 4.34 -3.62 28.15
N ALA A 71 3.98 -3.02 29.29
CA ALA A 71 2.60 -2.99 29.75
C ALA A 71 1.69 -2.35 28.67
N PRO A 72 0.45 -2.83 28.50
CA PRO A 72 -0.51 -2.18 27.64
C PRO A 72 -0.69 -0.70 28.01
N LEU A 73 -1.06 0.14 27.03
CA LEU A 73 -1.37 1.54 27.32
C LEU A 73 -2.50 1.65 28.34
N PRO A 74 -2.38 2.53 29.36
CA PRO A 74 -3.47 2.77 30.29
C PRO A 74 -4.73 3.22 29.57
N THR A 75 -5.89 2.71 29.99
CA THR A 75 -7.20 3.08 29.40
C THR A 75 -7.45 4.59 29.41
N THR A 76 -6.93 5.31 30.41
CA THR A 76 -7.01 6.77 30.47
C THR A 76 -6.28 7.42 29.29
N VAL A 77 -5.08 6.95 28.95
CA VAL A 77 -4.29 7.44 27.81
C VAL A 77 -5.03 7.15 26.51
N VAL A 78 -5.51 5.92 26.31
CA VAL A 78 -6.29 5.56 25.12
C VAL A 78 -7.52 6.45 24.96
N ASN A 79 -8.30 6.64 26.01
CA ASN A 79 -9.50 7.49 25.98
C ASN A 79 -9.15 8.96 25.70
N THR A 80 -8.04 9.47 26.26
CA THR A 80 -7.56 10.84 25.99
C THR A 80 -7.15 11.00 24.52
N LEU A 81 -6.41 10.05 23.96
CA LEU A 81 -6.02 10.07 22.54
C LEU A 81 -7.25 10.08 21.63
N LEU A 82 -8.22 9.20 21.89
CA LEU A 82 -9.48 9.16 21.14
C LEU A 82 -10.27 10.48 21.27
N HIS A 83 -10.33 11.06 22.47
CA HIS A 83 -11.04 12.31 22.71
C HIS A 83 -10.49 13.44 21.84
N TYR A 84 -9.17 13.67 21.87
CA TYR A 84 -8.58 14.75 21.11
C TYR A 84 -8.56 14.49 19.60
N ALA A 85 -8.29 13.24 19.17
CA ALA A 85 -8.33 12.89 17.74
C ALA A 85 -9.72 13.10 17.14
N SER A 86 -10.78 12.66 17.83
CA SER A 86 -12.17 12.84 17.38
C SER A 86 -12.68 14.29 17.40
N LYS A 87 -11.87 15.22 17.91
CA LYS A 87 -12.16 16.65 18.01
C LYS A 87 -11.26 17.49 17.09
N SER A 88 -10.54 16.87 16.16
CA SER A 88 -9.76 17.59 15.16
C SER A 88 -10.63 18.56 14.36
N ASN A 89 -10.05 19.70 13.98
CA ASN A 89 -10.67 20.66 13.07
C ASN A 89 -10.38 20.34 11.60
N ASP A 90 -9.62 19.29 11.32
CA ASP A 90 -9.33 18.87 9.95
C ASP A 90 -10.60 18.41 9.23
N SER A 91 -10.70 18.71 7.93
CA SER A 91 -11.91 18.40 7.16
C SER A 91 -12.10 16.91 6.87
N PHE A 92 -11.03 16.12 6.98
CA PHE A 92 -11.02 14.69 6.67
C PHE A 92 -10.47 13.92 7.87
N HIS A 93 -11.29 13.76 8.91
CA HIS A 93 -10.93 13.02 10.11
C HIS A 93 -12.06 12.06 10.49
N MET A 94 -11.72 10.98 11.19
CA MET A 94 -12.68 10.04 11.74
C MET A 94 -13.34 10.59 13.01
N SER A 95 -14.66 10.48 13.09
CA SER A 95 -15.40 10.79 14.32
C SER A 95 -15.10 9.77 15.43
N TYR A 96 -15.50 10.10 16.66
CA TYR A 96 -15.35 9.17 17.79
C TYR A 96 -16.05 7.82 17.54
N SER A 97 -17.19 7.80 16.85
CA SER A 97 -17.90 6.56 16.49
C SER A 97 -17.15 5.69 15.48
N GLU A 98 -16.22 6.25 14.72
CA GLU A 98 -15.39 5.53 13.75
C GLU A 98 -14.06 5.10 14.40
N LEU A 99 -13.44 5.97 15.21
CA LEU A 99 -12.19 5.66 15.90
C LEU A 99 -12.35 4.55 16.96
N LYS A 100 -13.46 4.58 17.70
CA LYS A 100 -13.64 3.74 18.88
C LYS A 100 -13.66 2.24 18.56
N PRO A 101 -14.41 1.75 17.54
CA PRO A 101 -14.37 0.33 17.16
C PRO A 101 -12.96 -0.19 16.84
N ILE A 102 -12.17 0.58 16.08
CA ILE A 102 -10.80 0.22 15.70
C ILE A 102 -9.91 0.17 16.96
N SER A 103 -9.98 1.20 17.80
CA SER A 103 -9.24 1.25 19.07
C SER A 103 -9.60 0.12 20.02
N ASP A 104 -10.87 -0.25 20.11
CA ASP A 104 -11.34 -1.36 20.94
C ASP A 104 -10.77 -2.70 20.50
N VAL A 105 -10.62 -2.91 19.18
CA VAL A 105 -9.97 -4.10 18.63
C VAL A 105 -8.47 -4.08 18.92
N LEU A 106 -7.76 -2.98 18.64
CA LEU A 106 -6.32 -2.87 18.90
C LEU A 106 -5.99 -3.11 20.37
N ARG A 107 -6.78 -2.56 21.30
CA ARG A 107 -6.59 -2.75 22.75
C ARG A 107 -6.76 -4.20 23.20
N LYS A 108 -7.61 -4.98 22.52
CA LYS A 108 -7.89 -6.39 22.84
C LYS A 108 -7.02 -7.35 22.04
N CYS A 109 -6.25 -6.84 21.08
CA CYS A 109 -5.38 -7.65 20.24
C CYS A 109 -4.22 -8.22 21.07
N SER A 110 -3.83 -9.45 20.78
CA SER A 110 -2.69 -10.08 21.46
C SER A 110 -1.39 -9.39 21.03
N SER A 111 -0.50 -9.13 21.97
CA SER A 111 0.79 -8.49 21.68
C SER A 111 1.83 -9.54 21.22
N PRO A 112 2.63 -9.26 20.18
CA PRO A 112 2.55 -8.09 19.30
C PRO A 112 1.38 -8.20 18.32
N CYS A 113 0.59 -7.13 18.19
CA CYS A 113 -0.51 -7.07 17.24
C CYS A 113 -0.01 -6.55 15.89
N ASN A 114 -0.26 -7.29 14.82
CA ASN A 114 0.11 -6.87 13.46
C ASN A 114 -1.05 -6.06 12.85
N PHE A 115 -0.81 -4.77 12.63
CA PHE A 115 -1.79 -3.83 12.08
C PHE A 115 -1.32 -3.27 10.72
N LEU A 116 -2.07 -3.56 9.66
CA LEU A 116 -1.84 -3.00 8.33
C LEU A 116 -2.85 -1.87 8.08
N VAL A 117 -2.37 -0.73 7.56
CA VAL A 117 -3.23 0.41 7.23
C VAL A 117 -2.99 0.80 5.78
N PHE A 118 -4.02 0.78 4.96
CA PHE A 118 -3.99 1.41 3.65
C PHE A 118 -4.43 2.87 3.81
N GLY A 119 -3.56 3.80 3.41
CA GLY A 119 -3.73 5.26 3.48
C GLY A 119 -2.98 5.91 4.65
N LEU A 120 -2.27 7.00 4.37
CA LEU A 120 -1.85 7.96 5.41
C LEU A 120 -2.96 9.00 5.63
N THR A 121 -3.47 9.05 6.86
CA THR A 121 -4.55 9.97 7.27
C THR A 121 -4.15 10.80 8.49
N PRO A 122 -4.96 11.79 8.93
CA PRO A 122 -4.69 12.50 10.19
C PRO A 122 -4.57 11.57 11.41
N GLU A 123 -5.18 10.40 11.37
CA GLU A 123 -5.12 9.38 12.43
C GLU A 123 -3.85 8.52 12.39
N THR A 124 -2.93 8.69 11.44
CA THR A 124 -1.73 7.84 11.29
C THR A 124 -0.95 7.69 12.60
N LEU A 125 -0.67 8.81 13.29
CA LEU A 125 0.05 8.79 14.56
C LEU A 125 -0.78 8.20 15.70
N LEU A 126 -2.11 8.35 15.64
CA LEU A 126 -3.03 7.70 16.57
C LEU A 126 -2.93 6.18 16.42
N TRP A 127 -2.95 5.66 15.19
CA TRP A 127 -2.83 4.23 14.89
C TRP A 127 -1.51 3.63 15.36
N LYS A 128 -0.39 4.31 15.10
CA LYS A 128 0.92 3.89 15.62
C LYS A 128 0.94 3.88 17.14
N SER A 129 0.36 4.90 17.78
CA SER A 129 0.33 5.01 19.24
C SER A 129 -0.56 3.96 19.89
N LEU A 130 -1.79 3.76 19.37
CA LEU A 130 -2.75 2.81 19.93
C LEU A 130 -2.30 1.36 19.78
N ASN A 131 -1.57 1.03 18.71
CA ASN A 131 -0.96 -0.30 18.55
C ASN A 131 0.39 -0.41 19.29
N HIS A 132 0.41 0.04 20.55
CA HIS A 132 1.60 0.03 21.39
C HIS A 132 2.14 -1.40 21.55
N ASN A 133 3.46 -1.56 21.40
CA ASN A 133 4.16 -2.87 21.38
C ASN A 133 3.75 -3.80 20.22
N GLY A 134 2.95 -3.31 19.28
CA GLY A 134 2.60 -4.00 18.04
C GLY A 134 3.48 -3.58 16.87
N ARG A 135 3.19 -4.18 15.71
CA ARG A 135 3.73 -3.79 14.41
C ARG A 135 2.64 -3.04 13.66
N THR A 136 2.91 -1.82 13.21
CA THR A 136 1.99 -1.07 12.35
C THR A 136 2.70 -0.69 11.06
N VAL A 137 2.14 -1.07 9.92
CA VAL A 137 2.65 -0.72 8.58
C VAL A 137 1.58 0.06 7.81
N PHE A 138 2.00 1.10 7.11
CA PHE A 138 1.14 1.97 6.30
C PHE A 138 1.46 1.83 4.81
N ILE A 139 0.44 1.82 3.96
CA ILE A 139 0.56 1.75 2.50
C ILE A 139 -0.07 3.01 1.89
N GLU A 140 0.67 3.82 1.14
CA GLU A 140 0.22 5.14 0.65
C GLU A 140 0.28 5.25 -0.89
N GLU A 141 -0.73 5.85 -1.53
CA GLU A 141 -0.72 6.03 -2.99
C GLU A 141 0.32 7.02 -3.51
N ASN A 142 0.73 7.99 -2.70
CA ASN A 142 1.61 9.07 -3.11
C ASN A 142 3.02 8.89 -2.54
N ARG A 143 3.95 8.43 -3.38
CA ARG A 143 5.36 8.24 -3.04
C ARG A 143 6.03 9.44 -2.37
N TYR A 144 5.69 10.65 -2.79
CA TYR A 144 6.29 11.86 -2.22
C TYR A 144 5.72 12.14 -0.83
N TYR A 145 4.44 11.85 -0.63
CA TYR A 145 3.81 11.99 0.68
C TYR A 145 4.30 10.92 1.65
N ALA A 146 4.46 9.67 1.20
CA ALA A 146 5.07 8.59 1.98
C ALA A 146 6.49 8.97 2.44
N ALA A 147 7.36 9.37 1.51
CA ALA A 147 8.74 9.77 1.83
C ALA A 147 8.81 10.98 2.77
N TYR A 148 7.97 12.00 2.52
CA TYR A 148 7.86 13.15 3.41
C TYR A 148 7.43 12.75 4.82
N PHE A 149 6.43 11.88 4.94
CA PHE A 149 5.90 11.45 6.24
C PHE A 149 6.93 10.62 7.02
N GLU A 150 7.66 9.73 6.35
CA GLU A 150 8.78 8.98 6.94
C GLU A 150 9.90 9.90 7.44
N GLU A 151 10.22 10.97 6.70
CA GLU A 151 11.24 11.95 7.10
C GLU A 151 10.87 12.66 8.42
N ILE A 152 9.61 13.06 8.58
CA ILE A 152 9.16 13.79 9.77
C ILE A 152 8.72 12.88 10.93
N HIS A 153 8.42 11.62 10.65
CA HIS A 153 8.00 10.59 11.61
C HIS A 153 8.78 9.29 11.38
N PRO A 154 10.07 9.22 11.78
CA PRO A 154 10.94 8.07 11.50
C PRO A 154 10.50 6.78 12.23
N GLU A 155 9.55 6.86 13.16
CA GLU A 155 8.91 5.72 13.81
C GLU A 155 7.80 5.06 12.97
N ILE A 156 7.42 5.64 11.83
CA ILE A 156 6.33 5.17 10.97
C ILE A 156 6.91 4.33 9.83
N ASP A 157 6.51 3.06 9.78
CA ASP A 157 6.83 2.16 8.69
C ASP A 157 5.81 2.38 7.56
N VAL A 158 6.17 3.17 6.55
CA VAL A 158 5.30 3.48 5.40
C VAL A 158 5.93 3.07 4.08
N PHE A 159 5.12 2.52 3.18
CA PHE A 159 5.52 2.16 1.82
C PHE A 159 4.55 2.76 0.81
N ASP A 160 5.08 3.19 -0.33
CA ASP A 160 4.23 3.63 -1.42
C ASP A 160 3.77 2.46 -2.31
N VAL A 161 2.62 2.63 -2.94
CA VAL A 161 2.06 1.67 -3.88
C VAL A 161 1.44 2.38 -5.07
N GLN A 162 1.50 1.78 -6.26
CA GLN A 162 0.81 2.31 -7.42
C GLN A 162 -0.50 1.55 -7.65
N TYR A 163 -1.63 2.15 -7.26
CA TYR A 163 -2.94 1.62 -7.63
C TYR A 163 -3.20 1.77 -9.14
N THR A 164 -3.68 0.69 -9.76
CA THR A 164 -3.82 0.57 -11.22
C THR A 164 -5.27 0.55 -11.70
N THR A 165 -6.22 0.47 -10.77
CA THR A 165 -7.66 0.42 -11.05
C THR A 165 -8.32 1.80 -10.94
N LYS A 166 -9.53 1.94 -11.47
CA LYS A 166 -10.37 3.14 -11.32
C LYS A 166 -11.71 2.82 -10.70
N MET A 167 -12.27 3.79 -9.97
CA MET A 167 -13.58 3.64 -9.33
C MET A 167 -14.71 3.31 -10.32
N ASN A 168 -14.71 3.88 -11.52
CA ASN A 168 -15.73 3.61 -12.54
C ASN A 168 -15.64 2.19 -13.16
N GLU A 169 -14.51 1.50 -13.01
CA GLU A 169 -14.29 0.13 -13.49
C GLU A 169 -14.82 -0.93 -12.50
N THR A 170 -15.35 -0.50 -11.34
CA THR A 170 -15.66 -1.39 -10.21
C THR A 170 -16.45 -2.64 -10.58
N LYS A 171 -17.53 -2.46 -11.33
CA LYS A 171 -18.43 -3.56 -11.71
C LYS A 171 -17.75 -4.55 -12.65
N GLU A 172 -16.96 -4.06 -13.60
CA GLU A 172 -16.24 -4.89 -14.56
C GLU A 172 -15.14 -5.69 -13.86
N LEU A 173 -14.38 -5.06 -12.98
CA LEU A 173 -13.32 -5.71 -12.24
C LEU A 173 -13.84 -6.78 -11.28
N ILE A 174 -14.97 -6.54 -10.60
CA ILE A 174 -15.65 -7.57 -9.79
C ILE A 174 -16.11 -8.74 -10.68
N ALA A 175 -16.71 -8.46 -11.84
CA ALA A 175 -17.13 -9.51 -12.76
C ALA A 175 -15.94 -10.34 -13.27
N SER A 176 -14.85 -9.69 -13.66
CA SER A 176 -13.61 -10.33 -14.10
C SER A 176 -12.99 -11.17 -12.98
N ALA A 177 -12.98 -10.69 -11.74
CA ALA A 177 -12.47 -11.44 -10.59
C ALA A 177 -13.30 -12.71 -10.31
N LYS A 178 -14.62 -12.64 -10.48
CA LYS A 178 -15.51 -13.82 -10.37
C LYS A 178 -15.21 -14.87 -11.42
N GLU A 179 -15.00 -14.46 -12.67
CA GLU A 179 -14.63 -15.37 -13.76
C GLU A 179 -13.26 -16.02 -13.50
N GLN A 180 -12.33 -15.29 -12.87
CA GLN A 180 -10.98 -15.75 -12.57
C GLN A 180 -10.83 -16.37 -11.17
N ILE A 181 -11.91 -16.65 -10.45
CA ILE A 181 -11.86 -17.14 -9.06
C ILE A 181 -11.14 -18.50 -8.93
N GLN A 182 -11.16 -19.33 -9.98
CA GLN A 182 -10.43 -20.60 -10.03
C GLN A 182 -9.00 -20.46 -10.56
N ASN A 183 -8.58 -19.26 -10.97
CA ASN A 183 -7.29 -18.94 -11.58
C ASN A 183 -6.57 -17.84 -10.80
N GLU A 184 -6.47 -16.63 -11.36
CA GLU A 184 -5.66 -15.54 -10.81
C GLU A 184 -6.31 -14.85 -9.59
N CYS A 185 -7.64 -14.84 -9.46
CA CYS A 185 -8.34 -14.06 -8.43
C CYS A 185 -8.86 -14.93 -7.26
N ARG A 186 -8.10 -15.94 -6.83
CA ARG A 186 -8.47 -16.87 -5.75
C ARG A 186 -8.51 -16.19 -4.37
N PRO A 187 -9.36 -16.67 -3.45
CA PRO A 187 -9.42 -16.16 -2.08
C PRO A 187 -8.18 -16.49 -1.24
N VAL A 188 -7.50 -17.60 -1.55
CA VAL A 188 -6.20 -17.97 -0.98
C VAL A 188 -5.19 -18.05 -2.13
N GLN A 189 -4.18 -17.18 -2.12
CA GLN A 189 -3.19 -17.09 -3.19
C GLN A 189 -1.95 -16.30 -2.77
N ASN A 190 -0.88 -16.43 -3.57
CA ASN A 190 0.30 -15.60 -3.45
C ASN A 190 0.12 -14.31 -4.27
N LEU A 191 -0.13 -13.20 -3.57
CA LEU A 191 -0.32 -11.89 -4.20
C LEU A 191 0.93 -11.36 -4.92
N LEU A 192 2.14 -11.70 -4.46
CA LEU A 192 3.40 -11.24 -5.08
C LEU A 192 3.54 -11.69 -6.53
N PHE A 193 2.90 -12.80 -6.90
CA PHE A 193 2.94 -13.37 -8.26
C PHE A 193 1.54 -13.49 -8.88
N SER A 194 0.56 -12.75 -8.36
CA SER A 194 -0.81 -12.77 -8.88
C SER A 194 -0.93 -11.87 -10.10
N ASP A 195 -1.58 -12.36 -11.16
CA ASP A 195 -1.98 -11.54 -12.32
C ASP A 195 -3.42 -10.99 -12.18
N CYS A 196 -4.07 -11.18 -11.01
CA CYS A 196 -5.38 -10.61 -10.75
C CYS A 196 -5.29 -9.08 -10.72
N LYS A 197 -6.07 -8.39 -11.56
CA LYS A 197 -6.10 -6.92 -11.62
C LYS A 197 -6.43 -6.24 -10.27
N LEU A 198 -7.11 -6.96 -9.37
CA LEU A 198 -7.44 -6.47 -8.03
C LEU A 198 -6.36 -6.75 -6.98
N GLY A 199 -5.44 -7.66 -7.26
CA GLY A 199 -4.30 -7.94 -6.38
C GLY A 199 -3.27 -6.83 -6.45
N ILE A 200 -2.78 -6.39 -5.30
CA ILE A 200 -1.62 -5.51 -5.21
C ILE A 200 -0.38 -6.41 -5.10
N ASN A 201 0.47 -6.41 -6.12
CA ASN A 201 1.62 -7.30 -6.26
C ASN A 201 2.99 -6.58 -6.15
N ASP A 202 2.99 -5.28 -5.87
CA ASP A 202 4.16 -4.40 -5.74
C ASP A 202 4.42 -3.93 -4.29
N LEU A 203 3.83 -4.59 -3.28
CA LEU A 203 4.16 -4.31 -1.88
C LEU A 203 5.52 -4.92 -1.50
N PRO A 204 6.19 -4.41 -0.46
CA PRO A 204 7.38 -5.07 0.08
C PRO A 204 7.09 -6.52 0.51
N ASN A 205 8.03 -7.43 0.24
CA ASN A 205 7.86 -8.87 0.51
C ASN A 205 7.34 -9.18 1.93
N HIS A 206 7.85 -8.48 2.95
CA HIS A 206 7.44 -8.72 4.33
C HIS A 206 5.96 -8.43 4.59
N VAL A 207 5.30 -7.58 3.80
CA VAL A 207 3.86 -7.30 3.94
C VAL A 207 3.03 -8.54 3.57
N TYR A 208 3.48 -9.34 2.61
CA TYR A 208 2.83 -10.60 2.22
C TYR A 208 3.10 -11.75 3.20
N GLU A 209 4.18 -11.66 3.99
CA GLU A 209 4.61 -12.71 4.92
C GLU A 209 4.03 -12.55 6.33
N VAL A 210 3.50 -11.37 6.65
CA VAL A 210 2.94 -11.07 7.97
C VAL A 210 1.52 -11.59 8.11
N ASP A 211 1.28 -12.31 9.20
CA ASP A 211 -0.04 -12.77 9.64
C ASP A 211 -0.82 -11.61 10.28
N TRP A 212 -1.37 -10.69 9.47
CA TRP A 212 -2.08 -9.49 9.93
C TRP A 212 -3.29 -9.79 10.82
N ASP A 213 -3.36 -9.17 12.00
CA ASP A 213 -4.46 -9.34 12.97
C ASP A 213 -5.57 -8.30 12.74
N VAL A 214 -5.16 -7.10 12.35
CA VAL A 214 -6.05 -5.98 12.01
C VAL A 214 -5.60 -5.39 10.68
N ILE A 215 -6.55 -5.07 9.82
CA ILE A 215 -6.34 -4.33 8.58
C ILE A 215 -7.34 -3.18 8.54
N LEU A 216 -6.87 -1.95 8.37
CA LEU A 216 -7.70 -0.77 8.13
C LEU A 216 -7.51 -0.32 6.69
N ILE A 217 -8.62 -0.14 5.99
CA ILE A 217 -8.65 0.34 4.61
C ILE A 217 -9.26 1.74 4.59
N ASP A 218 -8.38 2.75 4.56
CA ASP A 218 -8.73 4.17 4.52
C ASP A 218 -8.06 4.92 3.34
N GLY A 219 -7.39 4.19 2.48
CA GLY A 219 -6.77 4.66 1.25
C GLY A 219 -6.99 3.66 0.11
N PRO A 220 -6.88 4.09 -1.15
CA PRO A 220 -6.58 5.46 -1.59
C PRO A 220 -7.77 6.42 -1.40
N ARG A 221 -7.52 7.74 -1.52
CA ARG A 221 -8.53 8.79 -1.29
C ARG A 221 -9.82 8.64 -2.10
N GLY A 222 -9.71 8.28 -3.38
CA GLY A 222 -10.88 8.16 -4.27
C GLY A 222 -11.48 9.51 -4.68
N ASN A 223 -10.66 10.41 -5.24
CA ASN A 223 -11.05 11.79 -5.62
C ASN A 223 -11.96 11.90 -6.86
N GLY A 224 -12.60 10.81 -7.29
CA GLY A 224 -13.51 10.80 -8.45
C GLY A 224 -13.48 9.48 -9.24
N PRO A 225 -14.34 9.36 -10.26
CA PRO A 225 -14.53 8.11 -11.00
C PRO A 225 -13.27 7.59 -11.70
N GLU A 226 -12.38 8.49 -12.13
CA GLU A 226 -11.12 8.15 -12.80
C GLU A 226 -9.95 7.94 -11.83
N SER A 227 -10.15 8.18 -10.53
CA SER A 227 -9.14 7.94 -9.50
C SER A 227 -9.18 6.49 -9.04
N PRO A 228 -8.06 5.99 -8.47
CA PRO A 228 -8.08 4.73 -7.75
C PRO A 228 -9.11 4.70 -6.63
N GLY A 229 -9.82 3.57 -6.53
CA GLY A 229 -10.75 3.28 -5.44
C GLY A 229 -10.19 2.24 -4.47
N ARG A 230 -10.91 1.97 -3.38
CA ARG A 230 -10.49 1.01 -2.34
C ARG A 230 -10.69 -0.46 -2.70
N MET A 231 -11.10 -0.77 -3.93
CA MET A 231 -11.29 -2.15 -4.39
C MET A 231 -10.03 -3.02 -4.35
N GLN A 232 -8.88 -2.50 -4.79
CA GLN A 232 -7.60 -3.22 -4.72
C GLN A 232 -7.20 -3.50 -3.25
N PRO A 233 -7.20 -2.51 -2.34
CA PRO A 233 -7.02 -2.74 -0.91
C PRO A 233 -8.00 -3.74 -0.29
N ILE A 234 -9.30 -3.65 -0.62
CA ILE A 234 -10.34 -4.56 -0.10
C ILE A 234 -10.09 -6.00 -0.53
N PHE A 235 -9.81 -6.21 -1.82
CA PHE A 235 -9.46 -7.53 -2.35
C PHE A 235 -8.20 -8.08 -1.68
N THR A 236 -7.13 -7.27 -1.65
CA THR A 236 -5.83 -7.62 -1.09
C THR A 236 -5.94 -7.97 0.39
N ALA A 237 -6.65 -7.17 1.19
CA ALA A 237 -6.91 -7.46 2.60
C ALA A 237 -7.69 -8.77 2.78
N GLY A 238 -8.67 -9.03 1.91
CA GLY A 238 -9.43 -10.28 1.90
C GLY A 238 -8.54 -11.49 1.64
N VAL A 239 -7.59 -11.39 0.70
CA VAL A 239 -6.64 -12.48 0.40
C VAL A 239 -5.61 -12.64 1.51
N LEU A 240 -5.05 -11.55 2.04
CA LEU A 240 -4.09 -11.58 3.16
C LEU A 240 -4.71 -12.24 4.40
N ALA A 241 -5.93 -11.85 4.77
CA ALA A 241 -6.65 -12.43 5.91
C ALA A 241 -6.90 -13.94 5.74
N ARG A 242 -7.19 -14.38 4.52
CA ARG A 242 -7.49 -15.78 4.21
C ARG A 242 -6.27 -16.66 4.06
N SER A 243 -5.15 -16.08 3.61
CA SER A 243 -3.90 -16.78 3.31
C SER A 243 -2.94 -16.85 4.51
N LYS A 244 -3.36 -16.40 5.70
CA LYS A 244 -2.57 -16.46 6.94
C LYS A 244 -2.13 -17.89 7.25
N LYS A 245 -0.87 -18.03 7.65
CA LYS A 245 -0.24 -19.31 8.00
C LYS A 245 -0.31 -19.58 9.50
N GLY A 246 -0.26 -18.52 10.31
CA GLY A 246 -0.26 -18.58 11.77
C GLY A 246 -1.11 -17.49 12.44
N GLY A 247 -0.92 -17.35 13.75
CA GLY A 247 -1.63 -16.37 14.57
C GLY A 247 -3.12 -16.67 14.77
N SER A 248 -3.90 -15.62 14.99
CA SER A 248 -5.37 -15.71 15.10
C SER A 248 -5.98 -16.28 13.81
N LEU A 249 -6.97 -17.17 13.98
CA LEU A 249 -7.76 -17.71 12.86
C LEU A 249 -8.60 -16.64 12.14
N LYS A 250 -8.77 -15.47 12.76
CA LYS A 250 -9.59 -14.38 12.24
C LYS A 250 -8.77 -13.08 12.19
N THR A 251 -9.01 -12.31 11.15
CA THR A 251 -8.48 -10.96 10.95
C THR A 251 -9.62 -9.96 11.00
N HIS A 252 -9.44 -8.89 11.76
CA HIS A 252 -10.36 -7.75 11.76
C HIS A 252 -10.04 -6.88 10.54
N VAL A 253 -11.00 -6.68 9.65
CA VAL A 253 -10.86 -5.80 8.49
C VAL A 253 -11.85 -4.65 8.62
N PHE A 254 -11.35 -3.43 8.69
CA PHE A 254 -12.13 -2.22 8.73
C PHE A 254 -12.09 -1.52 7.38
N VAL A 255 -13.24 -1.12 6.86
CA VAL A 255 -13.37 -0.37 5.59
C VAL A 255 -14.03 0.97 5.90
N HIS A 256 -13.28 2.05 5.70
CA HIS A 256 -13.77 3.42 5.87
C HIS A 256 -14.53 3.90 4.61
N ASP A 257 -15.22 5.03 4.69
CA ASP A 257 -16.18 5.56 3.70
C ASP A 257 -17.16 4.52 3.12
N TYR A 258 -17.70 3.64 3.97
CA TYR A 258 -18.53 2.51 3.55
C TYR A 258 -19.89 2.94 2.93
N TYR A 259 -20.25 4.22 2.94
CA TYR A 259 -21.42 4.75 2.25
C TYR A 259 -21.23 4.74 0.72
N ARG A 260 -19.98 4.71 0.26
CA ARG A 260 -19.63 4.70 -1.17
C ARG A 260 -19.88 3.33 -1.78
N ASP A 261 -20.36 3.33 -3.03
CA ASP A 261 -20.72 2.11 -3.75
C ASP A 261 -19.53 1.16 -3.98
N VAL A 262 -18.33 1.71 -4.19
CA VAL A 262 -17.12 0.91 -4.47
C VAL A 262 -16.78 0.01 -3.28
N GLU A 263 -16.84 0.57 -2.08
CA GLU A 263 -16.58 -0.09 -0.80
C GLU A 263 -17.65 -1.12 -0.48
N GLN A 264 -18.93 -0.80 -0.68
CA GLN A 264 -20.03 -1.74 -0.45
C GLN A 264 -19.97 -2.93 -1.41
N MET A 265 -19.78 -2.69 -2.71
CA MET A 265 -19.70 -3.75 -3.72
C MET A 265 -18.48 -4.65 -3.50
N SER A 266 -17.32 -4.05 -3.23
CA SER A 266 -16.07 -4.81 -3.03
C SER A 266 -16.07 -5.54 -1.68
N GLY A 267 -16.59 -4.90 -0.62
CA GLY A 267 -16.69 -5.48 0.71
C GLY A 267 -17.65 -6.67 0.74
N ASP A 268 -18.85 -6.53 0.18
CA ASP A 268 -19.82 -7.61 0.09
C ASP A 268 -19.29 -8.81 -0.73
N GLU A 269 -18.44 -8.54 -1.75
CA GLU A 269 -17.87 -9.59 -2.61
C GLU A 269 -16.63 -10.29 -2.02
N PHE A 270 -15.64 -9.52 -1.54
CA PHE A 270 -14.32 -10.05 -1.19
C PHE A 270 -14.12 -10.22 0.32
N LEU A 271 -14.83 -9.46 1.15
CA LEU A 271 -14.82 -9.63 2.62
C LEU A 271 -16.03 -10.43 3.11
N CYS A 272 -17.07 -10.49 2.29
CA CYS A 272 -18.30 -11.23 2.49
C CYS A 272 -19.21 -10.65 3.56
N ARG A 273 -20.45 -10.37 3.18
CA ARG A 273 -21.44 -9.76 4.08
C ARG A 273 -21.72 -10.59 5.32
N GLU A 274 -21.62 -11.92 5.24
CA GLU A 274 -21.75 -12.81 6.41
C GLU A 274 -20.64 -12.67 7.44
N ASN A 275 -19.49 -12.07 7.09
CA ASN A 275 -18.40 -11.77 8.01
C ASN A 275 -18.52 -10.38 8.64
N MET A 276 -19.55 -9.60 8.28
CA MET A 276 -19.78 -8.26 8.82
C MET A 276 -20.19 -8.34 10.29
N VAL A 277 -19.43 -7.69 11.16
CA VAL A 277 -19.66 -7.62 12.61
C VAL A 277 -20.57 -6.44 12.93
N GLU A 278 -20.22 -5.26 12.41
CA GLU A 278 -20.97 -4.02 12.57
C GLU A 278 -20.69 -3.08 11.39
N ARG A 279 -21.63 -2.16 11.14
CA ARG A 279 -21.43 -1.05 10.21
C ARG A 279 -22.23 0.17 10.64
N ASN A 280 -21.71 1.33 10.31
CA ASN A 280 -22.48 2.56 10.15
C ASN A 280 -22.29 3.06 8.71
N ASP A 281 -22.68 4.31 8.42
CA ASP A 281 -22.52 4.87 7.08
C ASP A 281 -21.04 5.06 6.70
N MET A 282 -20.17 5.37 7.65
CA MET A 282 -18.76 5.64 7.36
C MET A 282 -17.86 4.42 7.49
N LEU A 283 -18.11 3.53 8.44
CA LEU A 283 -17.21 2.43 8.77
C LEU A 283 -17.95 1.09 8.74
N ALA A 284 -17.36 0.09 8.09
CA ALA A 284 -17.75 -1.31 8.23
C ALA A 284 -16.62 -2.12 8.86
N HIS A 285 -16.99 -3.00 9.78
CA HIS A 285 -16.10 -3.95 10.44
C HIS A 285 -16.44 -5.37 10.00
N PHE A 286 -15.48 -6.05 9.38
CA PHE A 286 -15.54 -7.46 9.02
C PHE A 286 -14.58 -8.27 9.89
N MET A 287 -14.94 -9.52 10.14
CA MET A 287 -14.07 -10.48 10.81
C MET A 287 -13.89 -11.69 9.90
N VAL A 288 -12.81 -11.66 9.11
CA VAL A 288 -12.54 -12.60 8.03
C VAL A 288 -11.75 -13.79 8.57
N GLU A 289 -12.24 -15.00 8.35
CA GLU A 289 -11.59 -16.24 8.78
C GLU A 289 -10.55 -16.71 7.75
N ARG A 290 -9.45 -17.31 8.23
CA ARG A 290 -8.50 -18.00 7.35
C ARG A 290 -9.19 -19.11 6.56
N MET A 291 -8.68 -19.44 5.38
CA MET A 291 -9.23 -20.48 4.52
C MET A 291 -8.17 -21.50 4.11
N GLU A 292 -8.62 -22.70 3.77
CA GLU A 292 -7.75 -23.73 3.20
C GLU A 292 -7.34 -23.37 1.78
N GLU A 293 -6.13 -23.73 1.35
CA GLU A 293 -5.53 -23.36 0.06
C GLU A 293 -6.37 -23.76 -1.17
N ASN A 294 -7.20 -24.80 -1.04
CA ASN A 294 -8.08 -25.30 -2.10
C ASN A 294 -9.47 -24.62 -2.10
N SER A 295 -9.63 -23.49 -1.42
CA SER A 295 -10.87 -22.71 -1.42
C SER A 295 -10.97 -21.86 -2.69
N PHE A 296 -12.06 -22.03 -3.44
CA PHE A 296 -12.33 -21.29 -4.69
C PHE A 296 -13.61 -20.46 -4.61
N GLN A 297 -13.96 -20.03 -3.40
CA GLN A 297 -15.14 -19.23 -3.13
C GLN A 297 -14.84 -18.25 -2.00
N TYR A 298 -15.15 -16.97 -2.20
CA TYR A 298 -14.99 -15.95 -1.15
C TYR A 298 -16.04 -16.10 -0.06
N CYS A 299 -17.32 -16.16 -0.46
CA CYS A 299 -18.47 -16.07 0.43
C CYS A 299 -19.33 -17.33 0.37
N ARG A 300 -19.89 -17.78 1.49
CA ARG A 300 -20.72 -18.99 1.55
C ARG A 300 -21.95 -18.85 0.66
N ASN A 301 -22.25 -19.88 -0.15
CA ASN A 301 -23.47 -19.93 -0.95
C ASN A 301 -24.72 -19.82 -0.07
N LYS A 302 -25.56 -18.80 -0.29
CA LYS A 302 -26.86 -18.61 0.39
C LYS A 302 -27.84 -19.78 0.20
N ASN A 303 -27.57 -20.71 -0.71
CA ASN A 303 -28.47 -21.83 -1.00
C ASN A 303 -28.41 -22.99 0.01
N ASN A 304 -27.44 -23.02 0.94
CA ASN A 304 -27.31 -24.12 1.90
C ASN A 304 -27.90 -23.85 3.30
N SER A 305 -28.35 -22.62 3.60
CA SER A 305 -28.88 -22.28 4.94
C SER A 305 -30.38 -22.54 5.12
N SER A 306 -31.08 -23.13 4.14
CA SER A 306 -32.53 -23.41 4.20
C SER A 306 -32.89 -24.88 4.49
N SER A 307 -31.91 -25.78 4.67
CA SER A 307 -32.18 -27.23 4.78
C SER A 307 -32.12 -27.82 6.19
N SER A 308 -31.73 -27.07 7.23
CA SER A 308 -31.49 -27.64 8.57
C SER A 308 -32.57 -27.34 9.63
N THR A 309 -33.75 -26.84 9.26
CA THR A 309 -34.85 -26.57 10.23
C THR A 309 -36.15 -27.31 9.93
N LYS A 310 -36.07 -28.57 9.50
CA LYS A 310 -37.20 -29.51 9.54
C LYS A 310 -36.74 -30.93 9.86
N ALA A 311 -36.62 -31.26 11.14
CA ALA A 311 -36.90 -32.60 11.66
C ALA A 311 -36.67 -32.63 13.18
N SER A 312 -37.76 -32.55 13.96
CA SER A 312 -38.00 -33.37 15.16
C SER A 312 -39.13 -32.77 16.02
N VAL A 313 -40.38 -33.01 15.62
CA VAL A 313 -41.48 -33.18 16.58
C VAL A 313 -42.34 -34.32 16.02
N SER A 314 -42.24 -35.47 16.67
CA SER A 314 -43.22 -36.55 16.68
C SER A 314 -43.19 -37.13 18.08
#